data_AF-A0A2D7XI53-F1
#
_entry.id   AF-A0A2D7XI53-F1
#
_cell.length_a   1.000
_cell.length_b   1.000
_cell.length_c   1.000
_cell.angle_alpha   90.00
_cell.angle_beta   90.00
_cell.angle_gamma   90.00
#
_symmetry.space_group_name_H-M   'P 1'
#
loop_
_entity.id
_entity.type
_entity.pdbx_description
1 polymer ?
#
loop_
_entity_poly.entity_id
_entity_poly.type
_entity_poly.pdbx_seq_one_letter_code
_entity_poly.pdbx_strand_id
1 'polypeptide(L)'
;MNQENSRIFVKPGSAKLSANLSNPKYSLNKKQRLANLAKLKNLAKLTVKATNHNYQAAVQRSARYPLDELQRRVLAKLRRRYSEEAYKDLVINLEHIPVFEKIEWLKEMDDKLRRKE
;
A
#
# COMPACT_ATOMS: atom_id res chain seq x y z
N MET A 1 37.78 2.84 -20.55
CA MET A 1 37.06 1.99 -21.53
C MET A 1 36.68 0.68 -20.83
N ASN A 2 35.36 0.39 -20.84
CA ASN A 2 34.68 -0.93 -20.82
C ASN A 2 34.94 -1.86 -19.63
N GLN A 3 34.05 -1.95 -18.62
CA GLN A 3 32.78 -2.73 -18.56
C GLN A 3 32.91 -4.20 -18.98
N GLU A 4 33.10 -5.10 -18.01
CA GLU A 4 32.74 -6.52 -18.13
C GLU A 4 31.42 -6.78 -17.38
N ASN A 5 30.31 -6.57 -18.08
CA ASN A 5 29.01 -7.10 -17.70
C ASN A 5 28.83 -8.45 -18.40
N SER A 6 29.07 -9.57 -17.70
CA SER A 6 28.71 -10.90 -18.18
C SER A 6 27.20 -11.09 -18.08
N ARG A 7 26.48 -10.60 -19.11
CA ARG A 7 25.06 -10.91 -19.31
C ARG A 7 24.93 -12.36 -19.76
N ILE A 8 24.43 -13.21 -18.87
CA ILE A 8 24.01 -14.58 -19.19
C ILE A 8 22.85 -14.49 -20.19
N PHE A 9 23.13 -14.85 -21.44
CA PHE A 9 22.16 -14.86 -22.53
C PHE A 9 21.39 -16.19 -22.49
N VAL A 10 20.16 -16.19 -21.96
CA VAL A 10 19.30 -17.38 -21.97
C VAL A 10 18.39 -17.33 -23.18
N LYS A 11 18.54 -18.29 -24.10
CA LYS A 11 17.68 -18.46 -25.28
C LYS A 11 16.20 -18.66 -24.86
N PRO A 12 15.23 -18.06 -25.56
CA PRO A 12 13.82 -18.36 -25.35
C PRO A 12 13.50 -19.67 -26.09
N GLY A 13 13.55 -20.79 -25.38
CA GLY A 13 13.34 -22.11 -25.95
C GLY A 13 12.79 -23.08 -24.93
N SER A 14 11.45 -23.17 -24.87
CA SER A 14 10.64 -24.22 -24.25
C SER A 14 11.09 -24.73 -22.86
N ALA A 15 10.79 -23.97 -21.81
CA ALA A 15 10.55 -24.59 -20.51
C ALA A 15 9.22 -25.37 -20.61
N LYS A 16 9.29 -26.66 -20.98
CA LYS A 16 8.17 -27.59 -20.81
C LYS A 16 7.95 -27.77 -19.31
N LEU A 17 7.14 -26.90 -18.72
CA LEU A 17 6.57 -27.09 -17.38
C LEU A 17 5.46 -28.13 -17.48
N SER A 18 5.80 -29.39 -17.81
CA SER A 18 4.89 -30.50 -17.53
C SER A 18 4.97 -30.77 -16.04
N ALA A 19 4.26 -29.95 -15.28
CA ALA A 19 3.92 -30.28 -13.91
C ALA A 19 3.08 -31.56 -13.98
N ASN A 20 3.69 -32.70 -13.62
CA ASN A 20 2.95 -33.86 -13.18
C ASN A 20 2.18 -33.44 -11.93
N LEU A 21 0.99 -32.86 -12.13
CA LEU A 21 -0.01 -32.63 -11.11
C LEU A 21 -0.53 -34.01 -10.72
N SER A 22 0.24 -34.68 -9.85
CA SER A 22 -0.25 -35.84 -9.12
C SER A 22 -1.55 -35.43 -8.45
N ASN A 23 -2.64 -36.04 -8.92
CA ASN A 23 -3.98 -35.75 -8.48
C ASN A 23 -4.06 -36.07 -6.97
N PRO A 24 -4.13 -35.10 -6.04
CA PRO A 24 -4.17 -35.44 -4.64
C PRO A 24 -5.57 -35.94 -4.35
N LYS A 25 -5.69 -37.24 -4.06
CA LYS A 25 -6.91 -37.96 -3.65
C LYS A 25 -7.38 -37.53 -2.24
N TYR A 26 -7.37 -36.23 -1.95
CA TYR A 26 -7.85 -35.64 -0.71
C TYR A 26 -8.99 -34.68 -1.04
N SER A 27 -10.22 -35.17 -1.01
CA SER A 27 -11.39 -34.30 -1.00
C SER A 27 -11.39 -33.56 0.35
N LEU A 28 -10.78 -32.38 0.39
CA LEU A 28 -10.88 -31.50 1.55
C LEU A 28 -12.36 -31.23 1.82
N ASN A 29 -12.81 -31.58 3.02
CA ASN A 29 -14.14 -31.22 3.52
C ASN A 29 -14.33 -29.69 3.38
N LYS A 30 -15.56 -29.24 3.07
CA LYS A 30 -15.93 -27.83 2.87
C LYS A 30 -15.34 -26.87 3.93
N LYS A 31 -15.31 -27.26 5.21
CA LYS A 31 -14.70 -26.49 6.31
C LYS A 31 -13.19 -26.32 6.14
N GLN A 32 -12.48 -27.37 5.73
CA GLN A 32 -11.03 -27.32 5.49
C GLN A 32 -10.69 -26.47 4.25
N ARG A 33 -11.50 -26.54 3.17
CA ARG A 33 -11.37 -25.64 2.01
C ARG A 33 -11.53 -24.17 2.40
N LEU A 34 -12.54 -23.85 3.21
CA LEU A 34 -12.77 -22.47 3.68
C LEU A 34 -11.62 -21.98 4.56
N ALA A 35 -11.13 -22.80 5.49
CA ALA A 35 -9.99 -22.47 6.33
C ALA A 35 -8.70 -22.24 5.50
N ASN A 36 -8.43 -23.10 4.51
CA ASN A 36 -7.27 -22.95 3.63
C ASN A 36 -7.39 -21.72 2.73
N LEU A 37 -8.60 -21.40 2.24
CA LEU A 37 -8.85 -20.18 1.47
C LEU A 37 -8.64 -18.92 2.32
N ALA A 38 -9.05 -18.93 3.60
CA ALA A 38 -8.76 -17.84 4.52
C ALA A 38 -7.24 -17.67 4.76
N LYS A 39 -6.50 -18.78 4.93
CA LYS A 39 -5.03 -18.77 5.03
C LYS A 39 -4.37 -18.17 3.79
N LEU A 40 -4.78 -18.60 2.60
CA LEU A 40 -4.26 -18.06 1.32
C LEU A 40 -4.57 -16.58 1.16
N LYS A 41 -5.79 -16.13 1.50
CA LYS A 41 -6.15 -14.71 1.50
C LYS A 41 -5.28 -13.91 2.48
N ASN A 42 -4.98 -14.45 3.65
CA ASN A 42 -4.11 -13.79 4.62
C ASN A 42 -2.66 -13.72 4.15
N LEU A 43 -2.13 -14.80 3.58
CA LEU A 43 -0.80 -14.81 2.98
C LEU A 43 -0.71 -13.79 1.85
N ALA A 44 -1.67 -13.77 0.92
CA ALA A 44 -1.73 -12.77 -0.14
C ALA A 44 -1.75 -11.34 0.42
N LYS A 45 -2.54 -11.07 1.48
CA LYS A 45 -2.54 -9.75 2.15
C LYS A 45 -1.19 -9.39 2.76
N LEU A 46 -0.51 -10.34 3.40
CA LEU A 46 0.81 -10.13 3.99
C LEU A 46 1.87 -9.91 2.91
N THR A 47 1.86 -10.74 1.86
CA THR A 47 2.76 -10.60 0.71
C THR A 47 2.56 -9.25 0.03
N VAL A 48 1.33 -8.82 -0.22
CA VAL A 48 1.04 -7.49 -0.81
C VAL A 48 1.56 -6.37 0.09
N LYS A 49 1.42 -6.45 1.42
CA LYS A 49 2.02 -5.46 2.33
C LYS A 49 3.55 -5.47 2.30
N ALA A 50 4.15 -6.65 2.12
CA ALA A 50 5.60 -6.81 2.08
C ALA A 50 6.22 -6.47 0.72
N THR A 51 5.49 -6.58 -0.39
CA THR A 51 6.01 -6.33 -1.74
C THR A 51 5.58 -4.98 -2.31
N ASN A 52 4.54 -4.34 -1.75
CA ASN A 52 4.10 -3.03 -2.20
C ASN A 52 5.04 -1.93 -1.65
N HIS A 53 5.91 -1.45 -2.51
CA HIS A 53 6.87 -0.38 -2.19
C HIS A 53 6.20 0.89 -1.65
N ASN A 54 5.04 1.28 -2.20
CA ASN A 54 4.31 2.47 -1.74
C ASN A 54 3.79 2.29 -0.30
N TYR A 55 3.33 1.09 0.04
CA TYR A 55 2.89 0.78 1.40
C TYR A 55 4.07 0.81 2.38
N GLN A 56 5.19 0.16 2.04
CA GLN A 56 6.38 0.19 2.89
C GLN A 56 6.90 1.61 3.12
N ALA A 57 6.98 2.42 2.06
CA ALA A 57 7.41 3.81 2.15
C ALA A 57 6.46 4.64 3.03
N ALA A 58 5.14 4.41 2.96
CA ALA A 58 4.17 5.06 3.83
C ALA A 58 4.34 4.66 5.30
N VAL A 59 4.58 3.38 5.58
CA VAL A 59 4.86 2.89 6.95
C VAL A 59 6.14 3.51 7.51
N GLN A 60 7.22 3.53 6.73
CA GLN A 60 8.50 4.13 7.13
C GLN A 60 8.36 5.63 7.39
N ARG A 61 7.66 6.37 6.52
CA ARG A 61 7.37 7.80 6.75
C ARG A 61 6.53 8.01 8.00
N SER A 62 5.48 7.21 8.21
CA SER A 62 4.63 7.31 9.39
C SER A 62 5.40 7.05 10.69
N ALA A 63 6.40 6.16 10.67
CA ALA A 63 7.22 5.87 11.83
C ALA A 63 8.19 7.03 12.15
N ARG A 64 8.72 7.70 11.11
CA ARG A 64 9.71 8.77 11.27
C ARG A 64 9.09 10.16 11.49
N TYR A 65 8.02 10.46 10.77
CA TYR A 65 7.33 11.76 10.75
C TYR A 65 5.81 11.53 10.78
N PRO A 66 5.24 11.16 11.94
CA PRO A 66 3.84 10.77 12.04
C PRO A 66 2.88 11.91 11.70
N LEU A 67 3.19 13.14 12.12
CA LEU A 67 2.37 14.31 11.84
C LEU A 67 2.38 14.69 10.36
N ASP A 68 3.56 14.72 9.75
CA ASP A 68 3.70 15.08 8.33
C ASP A 68 3.02 14.06 7.43
N GLU A 69 3.13 12.77 7.75
CA GLU A 69 2.42 11.71 7.01
C GLU A 69 0.89 11.82 7.19
N LEU A 70 0.40 12.18 8.39
CA LEU A 70 -1.02 12.45 8.61
C LEU A 70 -1.49 13.64 7.75
N GLN A 71 -0.76 14.76 7.78
CA GLN A 71 -1.04 15.93 6.96
C GLN A 71 -1.04 15.57 5.47
N ARG A 72 -0.02 14.85 4.99
CA ARG A 72 0.09 14.40 3.61
C ARG A 72 -1.11 13.57 3.17
N ARG A 73 -1.58 12.62 4.00
CA ARG A 73 -2.73 11.78 3.69
C ARG A 73 -4.01 12.61 3.58
N VAL A 74 -4.26 13.49 4.54
CA VAL A 74 -5.44 14.36 4.57
C VAL A 74 -5.44 15.27 3.34
N LEU A 75 -4.33 15.98 3.11
CA LEU A 75 -4.20 16.89 1.98
C LEU A 75 -4.30 16.19 0.63
N ALA A 76 -3.73 14.98 0.47
CA ALA A 76 -3.85 14.22 -0.76
C ALA A 76 -5.32 13.87 -1.11
N LYS A 77 -6.15 13.60 -0.09
CA LYS A 77 -7.59 13.36 -0.25
C LYS A 77 -8.37 14.65 -0.49
N LEU A 78 -8.03 15.74 0.21
CA LEU A 78 -8.68 17.04 0.04
C LEU A 78 -8.35 17.68 -1.31
N ARG A 79 -7.14 17.48 -1.85
CA ARG A 79 -6.72 18.06 -3.13
C ARG A 79 -7.69 17.79 -4.28
N ARG A 80 -8.35 16.63 -4.27
CA ARG A 80 -9.33 16.23 -5.30
C ARG A 80 -10.70 16.87 -5.13
N ARG A 81 -10.98 17.44 -3.96
CA ARG A 81 -12.30 17.98 -3.55
C ARG A 81 -12.35 19.51 -3.55
N TYR A 82 -11.20 20.16 -3.67
CA TYR A 82 -11.06 21.62 -3.62
C TYR A 82 -10.58 22.17 -4.96
N SER A 83 -10.95 23.41 -5.27
CA SER A 83 -10.30 24.18 -6.33
C SER A 83 -8.83 24.42 -5.98
N GLU A 84 -8.01 24.75 -6.97
CA GLU A 84 -6.57 24.94 -6.75
C GLU A 84 -6.28 26.08 -5.77
N GLU A 85 -6.98 27.20 -5.89
CA GLU A 85 -6.86 28.36 -5.00
C GLU A 85 -7.26 28.01 -3.57
N ALA A 86 -8.45 27.43 -3.38
CA ALA A 86 -8.93 27.04 -2.06
C ALA A 86 -8.02 25.99 -1.39
N TYR A 87 -7.38 25.12 -2.18
CA TYR A 87 -6.39 24.18 -1.65
C TYR A 87 -5.10 24.88 -1.21
N LYS A 88 -4.60 25.87 -1.96
CA LYS A 88 -3.42 26.65 -1.56
C LYS A 88 -3.68 27.40 -0.26
N ASP A 89 -4.82 28.07 -0.16
CA ASP A 89 -5.22 28.80 1.05
C ASP A 89 -5.33 27.87 2.26
N LEU A 90 -5.90 26.67 2.08
CA LEU A 90 -5.96 25.65 3.12
C LEU A 90 -4.56 25.25 3.62
N VAL A 91 -3.62 25.00 2.71
CA VAL A 91 -2.26 24.59 3.06
C VAL A 91 -1.55 25.71 3.82
N ILE A 92 -1.67 26.96 3.37
CA ILE A 92 -1.10 28.12 4.05
C ILE A 92 -1.69 28.25 5.45
N ASN A 93 -3.02 28.15 5.59
CA ASN A 93 -3.67 28.25 6.89
C ASN A 93 -3.19 27.15 7.86
N LEU A 94 -2.98 25.92 7.37
CA LEU A 94 -2.45 24.82 8.17
C LEU A 94 -1.00 25.02 8.65
N GLU A 95 -0.24 25.92 8.05
CA GLU A 95 1.11 26.26 8.52
C GLU A 95 1.10 27.26 9.67
N HIS A 96 0.04 28.07 9.78
CA HIS A 96 -0.07 29.14 10.78
C HIS A 96 -0.84 28.72 12.04
N ILE A 97 -1.54 27.58 12.00
CA ILE A 97 -2.30 27.05 13.15
C ILE A 97 -1.33 26.43 14.17
N PRO A 98 -1.59 26.60 15.49
CA PRO A 98 -0.84 25.92 16.54
C PRO A 98 -0.76 24.40 16.32
N VAL A 99 0.39 23.79 16.65
CA VAL A 99 0.66 22.38 16.39
C VAL A 99 -0.42 21.45 16.97
N PHE A 100 -0.92 21.76 18.17
CA PHE A 100 -1.94 20.95 18.83
C PHE A 100 -3.28 20.97 18.07
N GLU A 101 -3.79 22.16 17.76
CA GLU A 101 -5.02 22.36 16.98
C GLU A 101 -4.91 21.73 15.58
N LYS A 102 -3.73 21.86 14.97
CA LYS A 102 -3.43 21.22 13.68
C LYS A 102 -3.56 19.71 13.77
N ILE A 103 -3.02 19.07 14.81
CA ILE A 103 -3.13 17.62 15.01
C ILE A 103 -4.60 17.21 15.16
N GLU A 104 -5.36 17.93 15.98
CA GLU A 104 -6.77 17.64 16.24
C GLU A 104 -7.59 17.74 14.94
N TRP A 105 -7.45 18.86 14.22
CA TRP A 105 -8.13 19.07 12.94
C TRP A 105 -7.76 18.01 11.90
N LEU A 106 -6.47 17.68 11.78
CA LEU A 106 -6.00 16.66 10.84
C LEU A 106 -6.58 15.27 11.16
N LYS A 107 -6.67 14.92 12.44
CA LYS A 107 -7.24 13.65 12.88
C LYS A 107 -8.73 13.58 12.58
N GLU A 108 -9.49 14.62 12.92
CA GLU A 108 -10.91 14.69 12.59
C GLU A 108 -11.16 14.58 11.08
N MET A 109 -10.33 15.26 10.29
CA MET A 109 -10.48 15.28 8.86
C MET A 109 -10.14 13.91 8.24
N ASP A 110 -9.08 13.23 8.69
CA ASP A 110 -8.75 11.85 8.26
C ASP A 110 -9.93 10.91 8.57
N ASP A 111 -10.53 11.00 9.75
CA ASP A 111 -11.69 10.18 10.14
C ASP A 111 -12.92 10.48 9.27
N LYS A 112 -13.24 11.76 9.04
CA LYS A 112 -14.34 12.18 8.16
C LYS A 112 -14.15 11.67 6.72
N LEU A 113 -12.92 11.70 6.22
CA LEU A 113 -12.60 11.26 4.86
C LEU A 113 -12.60 9.74 4.71
N ARG A 114 -12.28 8.98 5.75
CA ARG A 114 -12.34 7.50 5.75
C ARG A 114 -13.77 6.97 5.80
N ARG A 115 -14.70 7.67 6.46
CA ARG A 115 -16.11 7.26 6.55
C ARG A 115 -16.91 7.50 5.26
N LYS A 116 -16.37 8.30 4.33
CA LYS A 116 -17.02 8.67 3.06
C LYS A 116 -16.53 7.85 1.85
N GLU A 117 -15.63 6.89 2.07
CA GLU A 117 -15.16 5.89 1.08
C GLU A 117 -15.89 4.57 1.28
#